data_AF-A0A495VLM4-F1
#
_entry.id   AF-A0A495VLM4-F1
#
_cell.length_a   1.000
_cell.length_b   1.000
_cell.length_c   1.000
_cell.angle_alpha   90.00
_cell.angle_beta   90.00
_cell.angle_gamma   90.00
#
_symmetry.space_group_name_H-M   'P 1'
#
loop_
_entity.id
_entity.type
_entity.pdbx_description
1 polymer ?
#
loop_
_entity_poly.entity_id
_entity_poly.type
_entity_poly.pdbx_seq_one_letter_code
_entity_poly.pdbx_strand_id
1 'polypeptide(L)'
;MRQLLLASAVVFVLSACASQSTPPAKPAAAPAAAPAAAKAPQCWNGDLGAFQAVGTKATISGVAVSCKATSDGKSAQWMGAGH
;
A
#
# COMPACT_ATOMS: atom_id res chain seq x y z
N MET A 1 -14.91 -6.33 -36.26
CA MET A 1 -14.82 -6.39 -34.77
C MET A 1 -13.82 -5.35 -34.26
N ARG A 2 -14.17 -4.05 -34.25
CA ARG A 2 -13.33 -3.00 -33.64
C ARG A 2 -14.06 -1.66 -33.48
N GLN A 3 -15.37 -1.68 -33.23
CA GLN A 3 -16.20 -0.46 -33.11
C GLN A 3 -17.48 -0.79 -32.33
N LEU A 4 -17.41 -1.23 -31.06
CA LEU A 4 -18.64 -1.60 -30.31
C LEU A 4 -18.46 -1.64 -28.78
N LEU A 5 -17.57 -0.83 -28.19
CA LEU A 5 -17.38 -0.78 -26.73
C LEU A 5 -17.17 0.66 -26.21
N LEU A 6 -18.03 1.58 -26.66
CA LEU A 6 -18.17 2.93 -26.13
C LEU A 6 -19.66 3.20 -25.91
N ALA A 7 -20.27 2.58 -24.89
CA ALA A 7 -21.57 2.97 -24.34
C ALA A 7 -21.93 2.07 -23.16
N SER A 8 -21.81 2.58 -21.93
CA SER A 8 -22.54 2.17 -20.70
C SER A 8 -21.90 2.94 -19.52
N ALA A 9 -22.06 4.25 -19.43
CA ALA A 9 -23.23 4.93 -18.86
C ALA A 9 -23.64 4.40 -17.47
N VAL A 10 -23.04 4.99 -16.43
CA VAL A 10 -23.76 5.65 -15.32
C VAL A 10 -25.00 4.92 -14.79
N VAL A 11 -24.87 3.78 -14.08
CA VAL A 11 -25.93 3.25 -13.20
C VAL A 11 -25.35 2.42 -12.04
N PHE A 12 -24.46 2.98 -11.21
CA PHE A 12 -24.13 2.37 -9.89
C PHE A 12 -24.16 3.39 -8.75
N VAL A 13 -24.89 4.49 -8.95
CA VAL A 13 -25.26 5.42 -7.89
C VAL A 13 -26.76 5.23 -7.69
N LEU A 14 -27.23 4.32 -6.82
CA LEU A 14 -28.57 4.36 -6.16
C LEU A 14 -28.97 3.12 -5.31
N SER A 15 -28.08 2.38 -4.62
CA SER A 15 -28.59 1.27 -3.77
C SER A 15 -27.79 0.91 -2.50
N ALA A 16 -27.24 1.89 -1.78
CA ALA A 16 -26.61 1.60 -0.48
C ALA A 16 -26.91 2.61 0.64
N CYS A 17 -27.91 3.48 0.47
CA CYS A 17 -28.33 4.41 1.52
C CYS A 17 -29.68 3.98 2.11
N ALA A 18 -29.73 2.81 2.73
CA ALA A 18 -30.92 2.33 3.46
C ALA A 18 -30.57 1.43 4.65
N SER A 19 -29.43 1.66 5.29
CA SER A 19 -29.10 1.02 6.58
C SER A 19 -28.99 2.10 7.65
N GLN A 20 -30.15 2.59 8.09
CA GLN A 20 -30.29 3.40 9.29
C GLN A 20 -30.18 2.48 10.50
N SER A 21 -28.94 2.18 10.90
CA SER A 21 -28.65 1.53 12.18
C SER A 21 -28.58 2.60 13.27
N THR A 22 -29.32 2.41 14.35
CA THR A 22 -29.27 3.26 15.54
C THR A 22 -27.88 3.21 16.18
N PRO A 23 -27.29 4.35 16.59
CA PRO A 23 -25.97 4.34 17.19
C PRO A 23 -26.00 3.71 18.59
N PRO A 24 -25.10 2.76 18.91
CA PRO A 24 -24.94 2.24 20.25
C PRO A 24 -24.35 3.32 21.19
N ALA A 25 -24.71 3.24 22.47
CA ALA A 25 -24.27 4.17 23.50
C ALA A 25 -22.73 4.26 23.58
N LYS A 26 -22.22 5.50 23.65
CA LYS A 26 -20.79 5.85 23.66
C LYS A 26 -20.05 5.20 24.84
N PRO A 27 -19.09 4.28 24.60
CA PRO A 27 -18.17 3.83 25.63
C PRO A 27 -17.27 5.00 26.08
N ALA A 28 -16.92 5.02 27.37
CA ALA A 28 -16.00 5.99 27.94
C ALA A 28 -14.69 6.05 27.13
N ALA A 29 -14.15 7.26 26.93
CA ALA A 29 -12.97 7.50 26.12
C ALA A 29 -11.78 6.70 26.67
N ALA A 30 -11.28 5.76 25.86
CA ALA A 30 -10.04 5.06 26.14
C ALA A 30 -8.86 6.06 26.13
N PRO A 31 -7.85 5.87 26.98
CA PRO A 31 -6.63 6.69 26.95
C PRO A 31 -6.04 6.71 25.54
N ALA A 32 -5.66 7.89 25.07
CA ALA A 32 -5.03 8.04 23.76
C ALA A 32 -3.77 7.17 23.70
N ALA A 33 -3.76 6.19 22.79
CA ALA A 33 -2.59 5.38 22.52
C ALA A 33 -1.46 6.29 22.03
N ALA A 34 -0.28 6.14 22.61
CA ALA A 34 0.92 6.83 22.14
C ALA A 34 1.14 6.52 20.64
N PRO A 35 1.54 7.52 19.83
CA PRO A 35 1.77 7.30 18.41
C PRO A 35 2.82 6.20 18.23
N ALA A 36 2.45 5.13 17.53
CA ALA A 36 3.37 4.07 17.19
C ALA A 36 4.59 4.66 16.46
N ALA A 37 5.79 4.31 16.92
CA ALA A 37 7.02 4.74 16.26
C ALA A 37 6.94 4.41 14.77
N ALA A 38 7.21 5.41 13.92
CA ALA A 38 7.13 5.26 12.48
C ALA A 38 8.06 4.13 12.04
N LYS A 39 7.51 3.08 11.43
CA LYS A 39 8.30 1.99 10.87
C LYS A 39 9.19 2.55 9.76
N ALA A 40 10.49 2.26 9.83
CA ALA A 40 11.41 2.63 8.78
C ALA A 40 10.96 2.00 7.45
N PRO A 41 11.16 2.68 6.31
CA PRO A 41 10.80 2.12 5.01
C PRO A 41 11.64 0.88 4.69
N GLN A 42 11.04 -0.09 4.02
CA GLN A 42 11.63 -1.39 3.70
C GLN A 42 11.19 -1.85 2.30
N CYS A 43 11.98 -2.72 1.68
CA CYS A 43 11.66 -3.34 0.39
C CYS A 43 11.31 -4.82 0.58
N TRP A 44 10.21 -5.28 -0.01
CA TRP A 44 9.82 -6.70 0.02
C TRP A 44 10.67 -7.52 -0.95
N ASN A 45 11.36 -8.56 -0.48
CA ASN A 45 12.08 -9.52 -1.31
C ASN A 45 11.21 -10.77 -1.52
N GLY A 46 10.80 -11.02 -2.78
CA GLY A 46 9.97 -12.16 -3.14
C GLY A 46 10.67 -13.52 -3.03
N ASP A 47 11.99 -13.57 -3.21
CA ASP A 47 12.76 -14.81 -3.14
C ASP A 47 12.95 -15.28 -1.69
N LEU A 48 13.02 -14.33 -0.75
CA LEU A 48 13.17 -14.60 0.68
C LEU A 48 11.85 -14.57 1.45
N GLY A 49 10.78 -14.06 0.83
CA GLY A 49 9.49 -13.83 1.50
C GLY A 49 9.61 -12.89 2.71
N ALA A 50 10.46 -11.87 2.63
CA ALA A 50 10.77 -10.99 3.76
C ALA A 50 11.02 -9.53 3.37
N PHE A 51 10.75 -8.61 4.31
CA PHE A 51 11.11 -7.20 4.18
C PHE A 51 12.59 -6.96 4.50
N GLN A 52 13.28 -6.25 3.62
CA GLN A 52 14.68 -5.88 3.74
C GLN A 52 14.84 -4.39 3.96
N ALA A 53 15.86 -4.00 4.73
CA ALA A 53 16.13 -2.60 5.05
C ALA A 53 16.61 -1.81 3.82
N VAL A 54 16.35 -0.50 3.83
CA VAL A 54 16.98 0.44 2.89
C VAL A 54 18.50 0.33 2.96
N GLY A 55 19.16 0.37 1.79
CA GLY A 55 20.60 0.16 1.63
C GLY A 55 20.98 -1.28 1.31
N THR A 56 20.08 -2.25 1.54
CA THR A 56 20.33 -3.65 1.19
C THR A 56 20.52 -3.81 -0.32
N LYS A 57 21.55 -4.53 -0.72
CA LYS A 57 21.74 -4.99 -2.10
C LYS A 57 21.34 -6.46 -2.18
N ALA A 58 20.63 -6.84 -3.23
CA ALA A 58 20.15 -8.20 -3.43
C ALA A 58 20.14 -8.56 -4.92
N THR A 59 20.15 -9.85 -5.20
CA THR A 59 19.81 -10.39 -6.51
C THR A 59 18.43 -11.01 -6.37
N ILE A 60 17.42 -10.43 -7.02
CA ILE A 60 16.04 -10.92 -6.96
C ILE A 60 15.68 -11.45 -8.34
N SER A 61 15.35 -12.74 -8.42
CA SER A 61 15.07 -13.42 -9.70
C SER A 61 16.17 -13.21 -10.76
N GLY A 62 17.43 -13.17 -10.32
CA GLY A 62 18.60 -12.97 -11.20
C GLY A 62 18.94 -11.51 -11.53
N VAL A 63 18.17 -10.53 -11.04
CA VAL A 63 18.42 -9.10 -11.28
C VAL A 63 19.08 -8.46 -10.06
N ALA A 64 20.24 -7.82 -10.26
CA ALA A 64 20.92 -7.07 -9.22
C ALA A 64 20.17 -5.76 -8.92
N VAL A 65 19.72 -5.60 -7.68
CA VAL A 65 18.95 -4.45 -7.21
C VAL A 65 19.48 -3.93 -5.88
N SER A 66 19.20 -2.67 -5.59
CA SER A 66 19.42 -2.05 -4.29
C SER A 66 18.12 -1.46 -3.75
N CYS A 67 17.81 -1.73 -2.48
CA CYS A 67 16.68 -1.12 -1.80
C CYS A 67 17.04 0.33 -1.48
N LYS A 68 16.30 1.28 -2.04
CA LYS A 68 16.51 2.71 -1.79
C LYS A 68 15.22 3.32 -1.23
N ALA A 69 15.38 4.26 -0.30
CA ALA A 69 14.26 5.10 0.12
C ALA A 69 13.83 5.97 -1.07
N THR A 70 12.52 6.19 -1.19
CA THR A 70 11.96 7.16 -2.13
C THR A 70 12.31 8.58 -1.66
N SER A 71 12.26 9.57 -2.57
CA SER A 71 12.65 10.94 -2.27
C SER A 71 11.80 11.62 -1.19
N ASP A 72 10.56 11.16 -1.00
CA ASP A 72 9.65 11.60 0.06
C ASP A 72 9.95 10.91 1.41
N GLY A 73 10.85 9.93 1.47
CA GLY A 73 11.29 9.24 2.68
C GLY A 73 10.24 8.33 3.32
N LYS A 74 9.06 8.19 2.73
CA LYS A 74 7.94 7.42 3.29
C LYS A 74 7.95 5.95 2.90
N SER A 75 8.58 5.62 1.78
CA SER A 75 8.61 4.27 1.20
C SER A 75 10.03 3.89 0.78
N ALA A 76 10.21 2.63 0.41
CA ALA A 76 11.42 2.16 -0.25
C ALA A 76 11.06 1.28 -1.44
N GLN A 77 11.93 1.29 -2.45
CA GLN A 77 11.76 0.52 -3.68
C GLN A 77 13.08 -0.11 -4.11
N TRP A 78 12.99 -1.27 -4.76
CA TRP A 78 14.11 -1.89 -5.46
C TRP A 78 14.46 -1.08 -6.71
N MET A 79 15.69 -0.60 -6.76
CA MET A 79 16.25 0.09 -7.92
C MET A 79 17.31 -0.79 -8.55
N GLY A 80 17.34 -0.87 -9.89
CA GLY A 80 18.39 -1.59 -10.61
C GLY A 80 19.78 -1.09 -10.19
N ALA A 81 20.71 -2.00 -9.99
CA ALA A 81 22.12 -1.63 -10.00
C ALA A 81 22.42 -1.14 -11.44
N GLY A 82 22.66 0.16 -11.62
CA GLY A 82 22.98 0.72 -12.94
C GLY A 82 24.11 -0.06 -13.61
N HIS A 83 24.09 -0.07 -14.94
CA HIS A 83 25.05 -0.76 -15.81
C HIS A 83 26.51 -0.42 -15.49
#